data_AF-A0A6L7UK24-F1
#
_entry.id   AF-A0A6L7UK24-F1
#
_cell.length_a   1.000
_cell.length_b   1.000
_cell.length_c   1.000
_cell.angle_alpha   90.00
_cell.angle_beta   90.00
_cell.angle_gamma   90.00
#
_symmetry.space_group_name_H-M   'P 1'
#
loop_
_entity.id
_entity.type
_entity.pdbx_description
1 polymer ?
#
loop_
_entity_poly.entity_id
_entity_poly.type
_entity_poly.pdbx_seq_one_letter_code
_entity_poly.pdbx_strand_id
1 'polypeptide(L)'
;MNRSDAEQEERSGPLAYMASNGIAANLLMMGIVAAGLVSLTGLEREAWPITPFYHIEVSMAYPGATPEEIEESIVVKIEDQVSGLDDVRAVKSLAAPGIASVRIQMDSRTDMARALDDIESAVNRVQSFPAGAERPRFQEMDNRFSMMRLIVHGDVSERSLKELAHRIEDDLAALPSVSQVEVSGVRNYEISIEVSLHRLRALGLSLTDVAGAIRRSSLDLSAGSIDTRESQVRVRTLGQNYDQQDFEEIVL
;
A
#
# COMPACT_ATOMS: atom_id res chain seq x y z
N MET A 1 54.96 32.10 47.89
CA MET A 1 54.17 30.90 47.59
C MET A 1 55.12 29.75 47.39
N ASN A 2 55.07 28.75 48.27
CA ASN A 2 56.02 27.65 48.33
C ASN A 2 55.62 26.56 47.33
N ARG A 3 56.60 25.86 46.74
CA ARG A 3 56.38 24.77 45.76
C ARG A 3 55.60 23.57 46.33
N SER A 4 55.38 23.52 47.66
CA SER A 4 54.66 22.45 48.36
C SER A 4 53.14 22.51 48.22
N ASP A 5 52.58 23.67 47.94
CA ASP A 5 51.12 23.86 48.00
C ASP A 5 50.45 23.48 46.66
N ALA A 6 51.21 23.52 45.56
CA ALA A 6 50.75 23.13 44.22
C ALA A 6 50.67 21.61 44.02
N GLU A 7 51.43 20.80 44.78
CA GLU A 7 51.40 19.33 44.67
C GLU A 7 50.27 18.68 45.49
N GLN A 8 49.66 19.42 46.44
CA GLN A 8 48.57 18.90 47.27
C GLN A 8 47.19 19.08 46.63
N GLU A 9 47.00 20.08 45.75
CA GLU A 9 45.74 20.27 45.02
C GLU A 9 45.48 19.16 43.97
N GLU A 10 46.54 18.57 43.39
CA GLU A 10 46.45 17.49 42.39
C GLU A 10 45.91 16.15 42.94
N ARG A 11 45.84 15.99 44.28
CA ARG A 11 45.36 14.74 44.93
C ARG A 11 43.91 14.79 45.40
N SER A 12 43.12 15.77 44.96
CA SER A 12 41.73 15.97 45.40
C SER A 12 40.68 15.73 44.31
N GLY A 13 41.01 14.91 43.29
CA GLY A 13 40.05 14.50 42.27
C GLY A 13 39.09 13.39 42.75
N PRO A 14 37.90 13.24 42.14
CA PRO A 14 36.97 12.15 42.44
C PRO A 14 37.62 10.75 42.28
N LEU A 15 38.60 10.62 41.38
CA LEU A 15 39.41 9.41 41.22
C LEU A 15 40.36 9.15 42.40
N ALA A 16 41.01 10.18 42.94
CA ALA A 16 41.89 10.07 44.10
C ALA A 16 41.10 9.77 45.40
N TYR A 17 39.89 10.32 45.52
CA TYR A 17 38.96 10.02 46.61
C TYR A 17 38.44 8.57 46.55
N MET A 18 38.08 8.09 45.36
CA MET A 18 37.65 6.70 45.13
C MET A 18 38.79 5.69 45.36
N ALA A 19 40.02 6.03 44.96
CA ALA A 19 41.20 5.18 45.17
C ALA A 19 41.60 5.06 46.66
N SER A 20 41.32 6.08 47.47
CA SER A 20 41.57 6.06 48.92
C SER A 20 40.41 5.46 49.72
N ASN A 21 39.19 5.41 49.17
CA ASN A 21 37.98 4.90 49.84
C ASN A 21 37.35 3.73 49.08
N GLY A 22 37.93 2.53 49.22
CA GLY A 22 37.44 1.32 48.55
C GLY A 22 35.98 0.94 48.84
N ILE A 23 35.45 1.32 50.02
CA ILE A 23 34.04 1.09 50.37
C ILE A 23 33.12 1.95 49.49
N ALA A 24 33.44 3.24 49.31
CA ALA A 24 32.64 4.14 48.48
C ALA A 24 32.64 3.70 47.00
N ALA A 25 33.79 3.25 46.50
CA ALA A 25 33.93 2.70 45.16
C ALA A 25 33.10 1.41 44.96
N ASN A 26 33.11 0.50 45.93
CA ASN A 26 32.33 -0.74 45.86
C ASN A 26 30.82 -0.50 45.95
N LEU A 27 30.38 0.47 46.76
CA LEU A 27 28.96 0.85 46.84
C LEU A 27 28.48 1.50 45.53
N LEU A 28 29.31 2.36 44.93
CA LEU A 28 29.02 2.94 43.61
C LEU A 28 28.93 1.85 42.53
N MET A 29 29.88 0.91 42.52
CA MET A 29 29.87 -0.24 41.61
C MET A 29 28.59 -1.07 41.77
N MET A 30 28.21 -1.42 43.01
CA MET A 30 26.97 -2.15 43.29
C MET A 30 25.73 -1.37 42.83
N GLY A 31 25.70 -0.06 43.03
CA GLY A 31 24.63 0.80 42.54
C GLY A 31 24.50 0.76 41.01
N ILE A 32 25.62 0.86 40.29
CA ILE A 32 25.65 0.77 38.82
C ILE A 32 25.20 -0.62 38.35
N VAL A 33 25.65 -1.69 38.99
CA VAL A 33 25.26 -3.07 38.65
C VAL A 33 23.77 -3.28 38.91
N ALA A 34 23.24 -2.82 40.04
CA ALA A 34 21.82 -2.92 40.35
C ALA A 34 20.96 -2.11 39.36
N ALA A 35 21.36 -0.89 39.02
CA ALA A 35 20.70 -0.08 38.01
C ALA A 35 20.74 -0.74 36.62
N GLY A 36 21.87 -1.35 36.25
CA GLY A 36 22.01 -2.12 35.02
C GLY A 36 21.09 -3.34 34.97
N LEU A 37 21.01 -4.11 36.07
CA LEU A 37 20.13 -5.29 36.17
C LEU A 37 18.65 -4.91 36.07
N VAL A 38 18.23 -3.79 36.67
CA VAL A 38 16.86 -3.28 36.53
C VAL A 38 16.60 -2.84 35.10
N SER A 39 17.55 -2.12 34.47
CA SER A 39 17.44 -1.65 33.09
C SER A 39 17.24 -2.79 32.08
N LEU A 40 17.88 -3.95 32.30
CA LEU A 40 17.72 -5.13 31.44
C LEU A 40 16.28 -5.64 31.35
N THR A 41 15.44 -5.38 32.36
CA THR A 41 14.03 -5.81 32.36
C THR A 41 13.12 -4.91 31.51
N GLY A 42 13.53 -3.65 31.28
CA GLY A 42 12.77 -2.68 30.48
C GLY A 42 13.32 -2.48 29.08
N LEU A 43 14.38 -3.21 28.69
CA LEU A 43 14.97 -3.09 27.36
C LEU A 43 14.09 -3.80 26.33
N GLU A 44 13.43 -3.05 25.44
CA GLU A 44 12.77 -3.64 24.28
C GLU A 44 13.79 -4.39 23.41
N ARG A 45 13.51 -5.66 23.15
CA ARG A 45 14.33 -6.51 22.30
C ARG A 45 13.65 -6.71 20.96
N GLU A 46 14.08 -5.96 19.96
CA GLU A 46 13.64 -6.17 18.58
C GLU A 46 14.51 -7.23 17.91
N ALA A 47 13.93 -8.38 17.56
CA ALA A 47 14.63 -9.42 16.81
C ALA A 47 14.89 -9.03 15.34
N TRP A 48 14.09 -8.09 14.82
CA TRP A 48 14.19 -7.54 13.48
C TRP A 48 14.03 -6.01 13.54
N PRO A 49 15.12 -5.23 13.43
CA PRO A 49 15.02 -3.77 13.44
C PRO A 49 14.22 -3.31 12.23
N ILE A 50 13.17 -2.53 12.46
CA ILE A 50 12.36 -1.97 11.39
C ILE A 50 13.20 -0.88 10.72
N THR A 51 13.70 -1.17 9.52
CA THR A 51 14.35 -0.15 8.69
C THR A 51 13.25 0.55 7.90
N PRO A 52 13.07 1.88 8.05
CA PRO A 52 12.07 2.61 7.28
C PRO A 52 12.33 2.44 5.79
N PHE A 53 11.25 2.15 5.06
CA PHE A 53 11.30 1.81 3.65
C PHE A 53 10.82 3.02 2.85
N TYR A 54 11.76 3.87 2.43
CA TYR A 54 11.47 5.12 1.71
C TYR A 54 11.24 4.86 0.21
N HIS A 55 10.20 4.10 -0.12
CA HIS A 55 9.84 3.83 -1.51
C HIS A 55 8.38 4.17 -1.80
N ILE A 56 8.14 4.75 -2.97
CA ILE A 56 6.82 4.94 -3.54
C ILE A 56 6.76 4.13 -4.83
N GLU A 57 5.72 3.33 -4.98
CA GLU A 57 5.45 2.56 -6.18
C GLU A 57 4.31 3.21 -6.96
N VAL A 58 4.55 3.45 -8.25
CA VAL A 58 3.56 3.88 -9.22
C VAL A 58 3.32 2.71 -10.17
N SER A 59 2.07 2.24 -10.23
CA SER A 59 1.70 1.13 -11.13
C SER A 59 0.57 1.53 -12.07
N MET A 60 0.64 1.04 -13.31
CA MET A 60 -0.36 1.34 -14.34
C MET A 60 -0.60 0.09 -15.18
N ALA A 61 -1.86 -0.34 -15.28
CA ALA A 61 -2.25 -1.46 -16.13
C ALA A 61 -2.50 -0.98 -17.56
N TYR A 62 -1.98 -1.71 -18.55
CA TYR A 62 -2.27 -1.48 -19.96
C TYR A 62 -2.53 -2.81 -20.67
N PRO A 63 -3.72 -3.42 -20.48
CA PRO A 63 -4.00 -4.77 -20.95
C PRO A 63 -3.83 -4.92 -22.46
N GLY A 64 -3.08 -5.94 -22.87
CA GLY A 64 -2.85 -6.25 -24.29
C GLY A 64 -1.65 -5.56 -24.93
N ALA A 65 -0.93 -4.69 -24.22
CA ALA A 65 0.30 -4.06 -24.70
C ALA A 65 1.54 -4.95 -24.47
N THR A 66 2.55 -4.81 -25.35
CA THR A 66 3.85 -5.49 -25.21
C THR A 66 4.75 -4.76 -24.20
N PRO A 67 5.77 -5.42 -23.63
CA PRO A 67 6.72 -4.75 -22.74
C PRO A 67 7.36 -3.51 -23.35
N GLU A 68 7.72 -3.54 -24.62
CA GLU A 68 8.36 -2.43 -25.34
C GLU A 68 7.40 -1.24 -25.49
N GLU A 69 6.14 -1.49 -25.82
CA GLU A 69 5.12 -0.44 -25.89
C GLU A 69 4.88 0.19 -24.51
N ILE A 70 4.86 -0.62 -23.46
CA ILE A 70 4.69 -0.15 -22.07
C ILE A 70 5.88 0.69 -21.63
N GLU A 71 7.09 0.28 -21.98
CA GLU A 71 8.31 1.02 -21.68
C GLU A 71 8.24 2.43 -22.29
N GLU A 72 8.05 2.52 -23.61
CA GLU A 72 8.06 3.78 -24.34
C GLU A 72 6.85 4.69 -24.00
N SER A 73 5.67 4.10 -23.84
CA SER A 73 4.43 4.87 -23.72
C SER A 73 4.06 5.25 -22.29
N ILE A 74 4.56 4.52 -21.28
CA ILE A 74 4.23 4.71 -19.86
C ILE A 74 5.49 4.91 -19.02
N VAL A 75 6.39 3.91 -18.97
CA VAL A 75 7.50 3.89 -18.00
C VAL A 75 8.41 5.10 -18.19
N VAL A 76 8.91 5.33 -19.40
CA VAL A 76 9.82 6.46 -19.70
C VAL A 76 9.18 7.80 -19.32
N LYS A 77 7.88 7.96 -19.57
CA LYS A 77 7.17 9.21 -19.22
C LYS A 77 7.04 9.42 -17.73
N ILE A 78 6.80 8.35 -16.96
CA ILE A 78 6.77 8.43 -15.50
C ILE A 78 8.16 8.74 -14.99
N GLU A 79 9.19 8.03 -15.45
CA GLU A 79 10.59 8.25 -15.07
C GLU A 79 11.04 9.69 -15.31
N ASP A 80 10.70 10.26 -16.47
CA ASP A 80 11.04 11.65 -16.81
C ASP A 80 10.38 12.67 -15.87
N GLN A 81 9.15 12.41 -15.42
CA GLN A 81 8.45 13.30 -14.48
C GLN A 81 8.99 13.20 -13.06
N VAL A 82 9.39 12.01 -12.61
CA VAL A 82 9.80 11.77 -11.22
C VAL A 82 11.28 11.98 -10.98
N SER A 83 12.13 11.77 -12.00
CA SER A 83 13.59 11.97 -11.88
C SER A 83 13.99 13.43 -11.65
N GLY A 84 13.09 14.38 -11.95
CA GLY A 84 13.29 15.81 -11.71
C GLY A 84 12.78 16.30 -10.35
N LEU A 85 12.22 15.42 -9.51
CA LEU A 85 11.74 15.79 -8.18
C LEU A 85 12.88 15.81 -7.16
N ASP A 86 12.78 16.70 -6.18
CA ASP A 86 13.72 16.79 -5.08
C ASP A 86 13.69 15.52 -4.22
N ASP A 87 14.83 15.19 -3.61
CA ASP A 87 15.03 14.02 -2.75
C ASP A 87 14.82 12.63 -3.38
N VAL A 88 14.68 12.53 -4.71
CA VAL A 88 14.70 11.24 -5.40
C VAL A 88 16.13 10.70 -5.45
N ARG A 89 16.35 9.54 -4.81
CA ARG A 89 17.64 8.87 -4.74
C ARG A 89 17.86 7.90 -5.89
N ALA A 90 16.84 7.14 -6.25
CA ALA A 90 16.91 6.18 -7.35
C ALA A 90 15.51 5.87 -7.89
N VAL A 91 15.43 5.60 -9.19
CA VAL A 91 14.21 5.12 -9.84
C VAL A 91 14.51 3.76 -10.46
N LYS A 92 13.62 2.80 -10.23
CA LYS A 92 13.70 1.46 -10.83
C LYS A 92 12.36 1.10 -11.41
N SER A 93 12.35 0.71 -12.67
CA SER A 93 11.11 0.41 -13.36
C SER A 93 11.09 -1.00 -13.91
N LEU A 94 9.89 -1.51 -14.12
CA LEU A 94 9.58 -2.79 -14.70
C LEU A 94 8.46 -2.60 -15.71
N ALA A 95 8.76 -2.92 -16.97
CA ALA A 95 7.76 -3.11 -18.02
C ALA A 95 7.53 -4.62 -18.20
N ALA A 96 6.30 -5.06 -17.99
CA ALA A 96 5.90 -6.44 -18.21
C ALA A 96 4.61 -6.47 -19.05
N PRO A 97 4.28 -7.57 -19.73
CA PRO A 97 3.07 -7.64 -20.54
C PRO A 97 1.83 -7.23 -19.74
N GLY A 98 1.13 -6.20 -20.20
CA GLY A 98 -0.07 -5.69 -19.54
C GLY A 98 0.12 -4.77 -18.33
N ILE A 99 1.35 -4.54 -17.83
CA ILE A 99 1.57 -3.75 -16.62
C ILE A 99 2.92 -3.01 -16.58
N ALA A 100 2.88 -1.76 -16.11
CA ALA A 100 4.04 -0.96 -15.72
C ALA A 100 4.12 -0.85 -14.19
N SER A 101 5.31 -0.98 -13.63
CA SER A 101 5.63 -0.62 -12.24
C SER A 101 6.88 0.25 -12.21
N VAL A 102 6.81 1.39 -11.53
CA VAL A 102 7.91 2.33 -11.32
C VAL A 102 8.08 2.52 -9.82
N ARG A 103 9.23 2.10 -9.30
CA ARG A 103 9.58 2.21 -7.89
C ARG A 103 10.59 3.33 -7.69
N ILE A 104 10.19 4.31 -6.89
CA ILE A 104 10.93 5.53 -6.62
C ILE A 104 11.45 5.44 -5.19
N GLN A 105 12.77 5.46 -5.04
CA GLN A 105 13.45 5.49 -3.76
C GLN A 105 13.72 6.94 -3.36
N MET A 106 13.21 7.35 -2.21
CA MET A 106 13.40 8.68 -1.63
C MET A 106 14.61 8.71 -0.68
N ASP A 107 15.11 9.90 -0.36
CA ASP A 107 16.08 10.08 0.71
C ASP A 107 15.46 9.74 2.09
N SER A 108 16.30 9.26 3.00
CA SER A 108 15.93 8.93 4.37
C SER A 108 15.35 10.09 5.20
N ARG A 109 15.58 11.34 4.79
CA ARG A 109 15.11 12.53 5.50
C ARG A 109 13.81 13.11 4.92
N THR A 110 13.29 12.51 3.86
CA THR A 110 12.12 13.00 3.14
C THR A 110 10.84 12.67 3.90
N ASP A 111 9.89 13.60 3.82
CA ASP A 111 8.53 13.39 4.29
C ASP A 111 7.75 12.64 3.20
N MET A 112 7.47 11.36 3.47
CA MET A 112 6.89 10.46 2.48
C MET A 112 5.49 10.88 2.04
N ALA A 113 4.69 11.51 2.92
CA ALA A 113 3.36 11.99 2.56
C ALA A 113 3.45 13.14 1.54
N ARG A 114 4.37 14.09 1.77
CA ARG A 114 4.62 15.17 0.80
C ARG A 114 5.21 14.65 -0.51
N ALA A 115 6.16 13.71 -0.43
CA ALA A 115 6.73 13.08 -1.62
C ALA A 115 5.68 12.34 -2.46
N LEU A 116 4.72 11.67 -1.81
CA LEU A 116 3.62 11.01 -2.49
C LEU A 116 2.74 12.01 -3.25
N ASP A 117 2.36 13.12 -2.61
CA ASP A 117 1.58 14.18 -3.23
C ASP A 117 2.31 14.83 -4.43
N ASP A 118 3.64 15.03 -4.29
CA ASP A 118 4.49 15.59 -5.35
C ASP A 118 4.61 14.64 -6.54
N ILE A 119 4.82 13.34 -6.28
CA ILE A 119 4.88 12.29 -7.32
C ILE A 119 3.52 12.13 -8.01
N GLU A 120 2.43 12.08 -7.26
CA GLU A 120 1.08 12.00 -7.81
C GLU A 120 0.82 13.20 -8.72
N SER A 121 1.14 14.40 -8.25
CA SER A 121 1.02 15.63 -9.03
C SER A 121 1.90 15.61 -10.28
N ALA A 122 3.12 15.05 -10.21
CA ALA A 122 4.03 14.96 -11.35
C ALA A 122 3.54 13.99 -12.43
N VAL A 123 3.13 12.80 -12.02
CA VAL A 123 2.64 11.76 -12.94
C VAL A 123 1.30 12.17 -13.55
N ASN A 124 0.40 12.78 -12.78
CA ASN A 124 -0.89 13.24 -13.29
C ASN A 124 -0.80 14.42 -14.29
N ARG A 125 0.35 15.12 -14.39
CA ARG A 125 0.60 16.12 -15.44
C ARG A 125 0.86 15.51 -16.81
N VAL A 126 1.16 14.21 -16.89
CA VAL A 126 1.40 13.52 -18.16
C VAL A 126 0.07 13.37 -18.90
N GLN A 127 -0.13 14.19 -19.95
CA GLN A 127 -1.35 14.16 -20.76
C GLN A 127 -1.38 13.06 -21.83
N SER A 128 -0.27 12.34 -22.02
CA SER A 128 -0.04 11.51 -23.21
C SER A 128 -0.05 10.00 -22.94
N PHE A 129 -0.64 9.54 -21.84
CA PHE A 129 -0.79 8.10 -21.63
C PHE A 129 -1.73 7.48 -22.69
N PRO A 130 -1.50 6.22 -23.10
CA PRO A 130 -2.39 5.53 -24.03
C PRO A 130 -3.83 5.49 -23.52
N ALA A 131 -4.81 5.68 -24.40
CA ALA A 131 -6.24 5.69 -24.02
C ALA A 131 -6.73 4.34 -23.46
N GLY A 132 -6.03 3.24 -23.77
CA GLY A 132 -6.30 1.91 -23.23
C GLY A 132 -5.64 1.62 -21.88
N ALA A 133 -4.79 2.51 -21.37
CA ALA A 133 -4.17 2.36 -20.06
C ALA A 133 -5.14 2.80 -18.95
N GLU A 134 -5.16 2.03 -17.85
CA GLU A 134 -5.88 2.40 -16.65
C GLU A 134 -5.20 3.56 -15.93
N ARG A 135 -5.88 4.18 -14.94
CA ARG A 135 -5.28 5.26 -14.17
C ARG A 135 -4.08 4.77 -13.34
N PRO A 136 -3.04 5.61 -13.16
CA PRO A 136 -1.93 5.26 -12.30
C PRO A 136 -2.41 5.09 -10.86
N ARG A 137 -1.86 4.08 -10.18
CA ARG A 137 -2.04 3.85 -8.75
C ARG A 137 -0.75 4.17 -8.03
N PHE A 138 -0.86 4.95 -6.95
CA PHE A 138 0.26 5.37 -6.12
C PHE A 138 0.19 4.65 -4.78
N GLN A 139 1.30 4.07 -4.34
CA GLN A 139 1.38 3.39 -3.06
C GLN A 139 2.69 3.72 -2.38
N GLU A 140 2.62 4.26 -1.15
CA GLU A 140 3.77 4.25 -0.24
C GLU A 140 4.04 2.80 0.16
N MET A 141 5.24 2.32 -0.16
CA MET A 141 5.64 0.98 0.18
C MET A 141 6.10 0.95 1.63
N ASP A 142 5.55 0.02 2.39
CA ASP A 142 5.98 -0.25 3.75
C ASP A 142 6.58 -1.66 3.87
N ASN A 143 7.54 -1.80 4.77
CA ASN A 143 8.18 -3.09 5.01
C ASN A 143 7.28 -3.93 5.94
N ARG A 144 6.31 -4.63 5.34
CA ARG A 144 5.39 -5.50 6.08
C ARG A 144 6.02 -6.88 6.29
N PHE A 145 6.09 -7.31 7.54
CA PHE A 145 6.48 -8.68 7.88
C PHE A 145 5.23 -9.53 8.07
N SER A 146 5.14 -10.64 7.33
CA SER A 146 4.08 -11.63 7.55
C SER A 146 4.36 -12.37 8.86
N MET A 147 3.54 -12.09 9.88
CA MET A 147 3.66 -12.72 11.20
C MET A 147 3.03 -14.10 11.23
N MET A 148 1.92 -14.29 10.51
CA MET A 148 1.17 -15.53 10.47
C MET A 148 0.65 -15.76 9.06
N ARG A 149 0.65 -17.03 8.64
CA ARG A 149 -0.02 -17.49 7.41
C ARG A 149 -1.03 -18.55 7.78
N LEU A 150 -2.28 -18.31 7.44
CA LEU A 150 -3.38 -19.27 7.61
C LEU A 150 -3.74 -19.88 6.26
N ILE A 151 -3.99 -21.19 6.24
CA ILE A 151 -4.44 -21.91 5.05
C ILE A 151 -5.83 -22.46 5.36
N VAL A 152 -6.82 -22.04 4.58
CA VAL A 152 -8.20 -22.52 4.68
C VAL A 152 -8.39 -23.67 3.68
N HIS A 153 -8.82 -24.83 4.15
CA HIS A 153 -9.08 -26.01 3.31
C HIS A 153 -10.34 -26.75 3.78
N GLY A 154 -11.03 -27.42 2.86
CA GLY A 154 -12.21 -28.23 3.17
C GLY A 154 -12.87 -28.83 1.93
N ASP A 155 -13.66 -29.89 2.12
CA ASP A 155 -14.47 -30.52 1.07
C ASP A 155 -15.80 -29.76 0.90
N VAL A 156 -15.70 -28.53 0.41
CA VAL A 156 -16.83 -27.62 0.15
C VAL A 156 -16.58 -26.86 -1.15
N SER A 157 -17.60 -26.15 -1.64
CA SER A 157 -17.43 -25.32 -2.84
C SER A 157 -16.39 -24.21 -2.62
N GLU A 158 -15.67 -23.86 -3.69
CA GLU A 158 -14.70 -22.76 -3.66
C GLU A 158 -15.34 -21.44 -3.19
N ARG A 159 -16.57 -21.17 -3.61
CA ARG A 159 -17.34 -20.01 -3.14
C ARG A 159 -17.45 -19.99 -1.62
N SER A 160 -17.76 -21.14 -1.01
CA SER A 160 -17.88 -21.24 0.45
C SER A 160 -16.53 -21.02 1.14
N LEU A 161 -15.43 -21.54 0.58
CA LEU A 161 -14.08 -21.29 1.10
C LEU A 161 -13.71 -19.81 0.98
N LYS A 162 -14.04 -19.16 -0.14
CA LYS A 162 -13.80 -17.74 -0.37
C LYS A 162 -14.58 -16.87 0.61
N GLU A 163 -15.88 -17.13 0.77
CA GLU A 163 -16.73 -16.43 1.75
C GLU A 163 -16.27 -16.67 3.19
N LEU A 164 -15.73 -17.85 3.51
CA LEU A 164 -15.11 -18.12 4.80
C LEU A 164 -13.79 -17.36 4.97
N ALA A 165 -12.93 -17.32 3.95
CA ALA A 165 -11.66 -16.61 3.98
C ALA A 165 -11.85 -15.11 4.20
N HIS A 166 -12.82 -14.48 3.53
CA HIS A 166 -13.15 -13.07 3.75
C HIS A 166 -13.76 -12.80 5.13
N ARG A 167 -14.57 -13.72 5.67
CA ARG A 167 -15.03 -13.58 7.06
C ARG A 167 -13.88 -13.65 8.06
N ILE A 168 -12.94 -14.57 7.86
CA ILE A 168 -11.74 -14.66 8.70
C ILE A 168 -10.87 -13.41 8.56
N GLU A 169 -10.76 -12.86 7.34
CA GLU A 169 -10.08 -11.59 7.08
C GLU A 169 -10.70 -10.45 7.89
N ASP A 170 -12.02 -10.27 7.82
CA ASP A 170 -12.76 -9.25 8.56
C ASP A 170 -12.60 -9.43 10.09
N ASP A 171 -12.74 -10.66 10.59
CA ASP A 171 -12.62 -10.98 12.01
C ASP A 171 -11.21 -10.70 12.55
N LEU A 172 -10.16 -11.04 11.78
CA LEU A 172 -8.77 -10.80 12.15
C LEU A 172 -8.43 -9.30 12.04
N ALA A 173 -8.91 -8.62 11.01
CA ALA A 173 -8.70 -7.19 10.82
C ALA A 173 -9.37 -6.33 11.91
N ALA A 174 -10.43 -6.86 12.56
CA ALA A 174 -11.08 -6.20 13.68
C ALA A 174 -10.27 -6.22 14.99
N LEU A 175 -9.19 -7.02 15.08
CA LEU A 175 -8.37 -7.12 16.28
C LEU A 175 -7.43 -5.90 16.43
N PRO A 176 -7.34 -5.26 17.61
CA PRO A 176 -6.52 -4.05 17.80
C PRO A 176 -5.02 -4.24 17.54
N SER A 177 -4.53 -5.48 17.65
CA SER A 177 -3.11 -5.81 17.45
C SER A 177 -2.77 -6.20 16.01
N VAL A 178 -3.76 -6.25 15.11
CA VAL A 178 -3.58 -6.62 13.72
C VAL A 178 -3.57 -5.36 12.86
N SER A 179 -2.49 -5.13 12.13
CA SER A 179 -2.36 -3.97 11.25
C SER A 179 -2.98 -4.20 9.88
N GLN A 180 -2.85 -5.41 9.33
CA GLN A 180 -3.39 -5.78 8.03
C GLN A 180 -3.57 -7.30 7.93
N VAL A 181 -4.59 -7.70 7.18
CA VAL A 181 -4.79 -9.06 6.70
C VAL A 181 -4.86 -9.02 5.18
N GLU A 182 -4.27 -10.00 4.52
CA GLU A 182 -4.30 -10.13 3.06
C GLU A 182 -4.75 -11.54 2.69
N VAL A 183 -5.82 -11.63 1.89
CA VAL A 183 -6.30 -12.89 1.33
C VAL A 183 -5.68 -13.10 -0.04
N SER A 184 -4.99 -14.23 -0.21
CA SER A 184 -4.35 -14.61 -1.47
C SER A 184 -4.83 -15.98 -1.95
N GLY A 185 -4.64 -16.26 -3.25
CA GLY A 185 -5.06 -17.54 -3.86
C GLY A 185 -6.56 -17.66 -4.13
N VAL A 186 -7.32 -16.57 -4.03
CA VAL A 186 -8.74 -16.51 -4.37
C VAL A 186 -8.93 -15.92 -5.77
N ARG A 187 -9.83 -16.51 -6.56
CA ARG A 187 -10.23 -15.94 -7.86
C ARG A 187 -11.23 -14.80 -7.67
N ASN A 188 -11.11 -13.74 -8.47
CA ASN A 188 -12.10 -12.67 -8.51
C ASN A 188 -13.45 -13.19 -9.00
N TYR A 189 -14.54 -12.56 -8.56
CA TYR A 189 -15.85 -12.84 -9.14
C TYR A 189 -15.88 -12.24 -10.54
N GLU A 190 -16.26 -13.05 -11.53
CA GLU A 190 -16.37 -12.65 -12.93
C GLU A 190 -17.65 -13.24 -13.50
N ILE A 191 -18.40 -12.41 -14.24
CA ILE A 191 -19.53 -12.85 -15.05
C ILE A 191 -19.06 -12.87 -16.50
N SER A 192 -18.95 -14.07 -17.06
CA SER A 192 -18.60 -14.24 -18.47
C SER A 192 -19.88 -14.31 -19.31
N ILE A 193 -19.97 -13.44 -20.32
CA ILE A 193 -21.12 -13.37 -21.24
C ILE A 193 -20.70 -13.96 -22.57
N GLU A 194 -21.16 -15.18 -22.84
CA GLU A 194 -20.85 -15.91 -24.06
C GLU A 194 -21.96 -15.73 -25.10
N VAL A 195 -21.61 -15.21 -26.28
CA VAL A 195 -22.57 -14.95 -27.36
C VAL A 195 -22.21 -15.77 -28.60
N SER A 196 -23.17 -16.55 -29.10
CA SER A 196 -22.98 -17.35 -30.32
C SER A 196 -22.85 -16.47 -31.56
N LEU A 197 -21.73 -16.60 -32.27
CA LEU A 197 -21.48 -15.89 -33.53
C LEU A 197 -22.55 -16.16 -34.60
N HIS A 198 -23.12 -17.38 -34.63
CA HIS A 198 -24.17 -17.72 -35.59
C HIS A 198 -25.46 -16.94 -35.32
N ARG A 199 -25.86 -16.79 -34.04
CA ARG A 199 -27.04 -16.01 -33.64
C ARG A 199 -26.86 -14.53 -33.93
N LEU A 200 -25.68 -13.97 -33.62
CA LEU A 200 -25.34 -12.59 -33.95
C LEU A 200 -25.53 -12.30 -35.44
N ARG A 201 -24.98 -13.16 -36.31
CA ARG A 201 -25.15 -13.03 -37.76
C ARG A 201 -26.59 -13.15 -38.22
N ALA A 202 -27.36 -14.10 -37.65
CA ALA A 202 -28.77 -14.29 -38.00
C ALA A 202 -29.63 -13.07 -37.63
N LEU A 203 -29.28 -12.37 -36.55
CA LEU A 203 -29.95 -11.17 -36.07
C LEU A 203 -29.37 -9.87 -36.64
N GLY A 204 -28.31 -9.94 -37.45
CA GLY A 204 -27.63 -8.76 -37.99
C GLY A 204 -26.88 -7.93 -36.94
N LEU A 205 -26.57 -8.50 -35.78
CA LEU A 205 -25.89 -7.83 -34.67
C LEU A 205 -24.37 -8.13 -34.68
N SER A 206 -23.58 -7.16 -34.23
CA SER A 206 -22.16 -7.33 -33.95
C SER A 206 -21.89 -7.54 -32.45
N LEU A 207 -20.70 -8.04 -32.11
CA LEU A 207 -20.28 -8.15 -30.70
C LEU A 207 -20.21 -6.77 -30.02
N THR A 208 -19.85 -5.73 -30.79
CA THR A 208 -19.80 -4.35 -30.31
C THR A 208 -21.19 -3.83 -29.94
N ASP A 209 -22.23 -4.23 -30.68
CA ASP A 209 -23.61 -3.84 -30.38
C ASP A 209 -24.06 -4.43 -29.04
N VAL A 210 -23.75 -5.70 -28.80
CA VAL A 210 -24.03 -6.38 -27.53
C VAL A 210 -23.25 -5.74 -26.37
N ALA A 211 -21.95 -5.51 -26.53
CA ALA A 211 -21.15 -4.81 -25.53
C ALA A 211 -21.62 -3.36 -25.29
N GLY A 212 -22.18 -2.72 -26.30
CA GLY A 212 -22.82 -1.41 -26.19
C GLY A 212 -24.13 -1.48 -25.41
N ALA A 213 -24.98 -2.47 -25.68
CA ALA A 213 -26.23 -2.69 -24.97
C ALA A 213 -26.01 -2.92 -23.47
N ILE A 214 -25.08 -3.82 -23.13
CA ILE A 214 -24.72 -4.11 -21.73
C ILE A 214 -24.22 -2.85 -21.00
N ARG A 215 -23.33 -2.07 -21.63
CA ARG A 215 -22.82 -0.82 -21.03
C ARG A 215 -23.90 0.24 -20.80
N ARG A 216 -24.97 0.23 -21.60
CA ARG A 216 -26.09 1.18 -21.44
C ARG A 216 -27.12 0.70 -20.44
N SER A 217 -27.31 -0.60 -20.28
CA SER A 217 -28.29 -1.17 -19.36
C SER A 217 -27.80 -1.19 -17.93
N SER A 218 -26.50 -1.44 -17.70
CA SER A 218 -25.92 -1.54 -16.36
C SER A 218 -25.32 -0.21 -15.88
N LEU A 219 -26.17 0.80 -15.62
CA LEU A 219 -25.74 2.13 -15.17
C LEU A 219 -26.53 2.58 -13.93
N ASP A 220 -25.79 2.93 -12.88
CA ASP A 220 -26.32 3.66 -11.72
C ASP A 220 -26.11 5.16 -11.94
N LEU A 221 -27.18 5.85 -12.38
CA LEU A 221 -27.15 7.29 -12.63
C LEU A 221 -27.76 8.04 -11.45
N SER A 222 -26.99 8.98 -10.89
CA SER A 222 -27.54 9.98 -9.98
C SER A 222 -28.40 10.96 -10.78
N ALA A 223 -29.69 11.01 -10.50
CA ALA A 223 -30.62 11.93 -11.14
C ALA A 223 -30.66 13.32 -10.46
N GLY A 224 -29.75 13.55 -9.50
CA GLY A 224 -29.64 14.82 -8.77
C GLY A 224 -30.56 14.86 -7.55
N SER A 225 -31.06 16.06 -7.23
CA SER A 225 -31.96 16.26 -6.10
C SER A 225 -33.13 17.16 -6.49
N ILE A 226 -34.30 16.85 -5.94
CA ILE A 226 -35.52 17.63 -6.08
C ILE A 226 -35.70 18.43 -4.80
N ASP A 227 -35.63 19.75 -4.91
CA ASP A 227 -35.91 20.65 -3.79
C ASP A 227 -37.42 20.82 -3.64
N THR A 228 -37.94 20.39 -2.50
CA THR A 228 -39.30 20.72 -2.04
C THR A 228 -39.22 21.87 -1.04
N ARG A 229 -40.36 22.49 -0.70
CA ARG A 229 -40.39 23.64 0.22
C ARG A 229 -39.81 23.35 1.61
N GLU A 230 -39.77 22.07 2.01
CA GLU A 230 -39.36 21.65 3.36
C GLU A 230 -38.16 20.69 3.35
N SER A 231 -37.79 20.12 2.20
CA SER A 231 -36.69 19.15 2.12
C SER A 231 -36.12 18.98 0.71
N GLN A 232 -34.84 18.68 0.62
CA GLN A 232 -34.17 18.22 -0.59
C GLN A 232 -34.21 16.69 -0.65
N VAL A 233 -34.80 16.12 -1.70
CA VAL A 233 -34.87 14.67 -1.90
C VAL A 233 -33.91 14.28 -3.02
N ARG A 234 -32.90 13.46 -2.71
CA ARG A 234 -31.97 12.94 -3.72
C ARG A 234 -32.61 11.80 -4.51
N VAL A 235 -32.56 11.87 -5.83
CA VAL A 235 -33.07 10.84 -6.73
C VAL A 235 -31.90 10.16 -7.42
N ARG A 236 -31.90 8.83 -7.42
CA ARG A 236 -30.91 7.99 -8.09
C ARG A 236 -31.63 6.82 -8.74
N THR A 237 -31.16 6.40 -9.91
CA THR A 237 -31.59 5.14 -10.53
C THR A 237 -30.78 4.00 -9.94
N LEU A 238 -31.45 2.88 -9.66
CA LEU A 238 -30.82 1.60 -9.33
C LEU A 238 -30.92 0.76 -10.61
N GLY A 239 -29.91 0.91 -11.47
CA GLY A 239 -29.86 0.28 -12.79
C GLY A 239 -28.61 -0.56 -13.00
N GLN A 240 -27.75 -0.68 -12.00
CA GLN A 240 -26.62 -1.59 -12.05
C GLN A 240 -27.08 -3.04 -11.93
N ASN A 241 -26.68 -3.87 -12.89
CA ASN A 241 -26.90 -5.31 -12.88
C ASN A 241 -25.79 -5.97 -12.06
N TYR A 242 -26.16 -6.83 -11.09
CA TYR A 242 -25.22 -7.48 -10.17
C TYR A 242 -25.13 -8.98 -10.38
N ASP A 243 -26.24 -9.60 -10.76
CA ASP A 243 -26.36 -11.04 -10.81
C ASP A 243 -26.58 -11.53 -12.25
N GLN A 244 -26.35 -12.82 -12.49
CA GLN A 244 -26.56 -13.43 -13.80
C GLN A 244 -27.96 -13.10 -14.38
N GLN A 245 -29.01 -13.16 -13.55
CA GLN A 245 -30.38 -12.91 -13.97
C GLN A 245 -30.56 -11.50 -14.53
N ASP A 246 -29.95 -10.51 -13.90
CA ASP A 246 -30.00 -9.12 -14.34
C ASP A 246 -29.42 -8.96 -15.76
N PHE A 247 -28.35 -9.70 -16.07
CA PHE A 247 -27.73 -9.69 -17.39
C PHE A 247 -28.54 -10.47 -18.44
N GLU A 248 -29.32 -11.48 -18.05
CA GLU A 248 -30.20 -12.24 -18.95
C GLU A 248 -31.40 -11.41 -19.43
N GLU A 249 -31.86 -10.46 -18.61
CA GLU A 249 -32.99 -9.59 -18.94
C GLU A 249 -32.63 -8.40 -19.84
N ILE A 250 -31.34 -8.24 -20.19
CA ILE A 250 -30.89 -7.18 -21.09
C ILE A 250 -31.44 -7.41 -22.49
N VAL A 251 -32.24 -6.45 -22.97
CA VAL A 251 -32.74 -6.44 -24.34
C VAL A 251 -31.62 -6.00 -25.29
N LEU A 252 -31.32 -6.84 -26.28
CA LEU A 252 -30.29 -6.64 -27.31
C LEU A 252 -30.87 -6.10 -28.62
#